data_AF-A0A953YUT7-F1
#
_entry.id   AF-A0A953YUT7-F1
#
_cell.length_a   1.000
_cell.length_b   1.000
_cell.length_c   1.000
_cell.angle_alpha   90.00
_cell.angle_beta   90.00
_cell.angle_gamma   90.00
#
_symmetry.space_group_name_H-M   'P 1'
#
loop_
_entity.id
_entity.type
_entity.pdbx_description
1 polymer ?
#
loop_
_entity_poly.entity_id
_entity_poly.type
_entity_poly.pdbx_seq_one_letter_code
_entity_poly.pdbx_strand_id
1 'polypeptide(L)' 'MALSGLSGVTSVEFELKEQVFRVGLNEPIPEELIRRAVEAAGNFKLSSVSKIDRS' A
#
# COMPACT_ATOMS: atom_id res chain seq x y z
N MET A 1 3.85 6.42 -10.44
CA MET A 1 3.30 6.96 -9.17
C MET A 1 3.47 5.88 -8.13
N ALA A 2 4.19 6.15 -7.04
CA ALA A 2 4.37 5.19 -5.95
C ALA A 2 3.17 5.25 -4.98
N LEU A 3 3.00 4.22 -4.14
CA LEU A 3 1.99 4.14 -3.08
C LEU A 3 1.92 5.40 -2.19
N SER A 4 3.05 6.06 -1.96
CA SER A 4 3.14 7.32 -1.19
C SER A 4 2.45 8.53 -1.84
N GLY A 5 2.05 8.43 -3.11
CA GLY A 5 1.34 9.50 -3.83
C GLY A 5 -0.18 9.40 -3.76
N LEU A 6 -0.74 8.36 -3.11
CA LEU A 6 -2.18 8.23 -2.92
C LEU A 6 -2.64 9.08 -1.72
N SER A 7 -3.64 9.93 -1.94
CA SER A 7 -4.33 10.62 -0.84
C SER A 7 -4.88 9.58 0.13
N GLY A 8 -4.58 9.76 1.42
CA GLY A 8 -4.97 8.83 2.48
C GLY A 8 -3.87 7.87 2.91
N VAL A 9 -2.75 7.74 2.19
CA VAL A 9 -1.59 6.94 2.63
C VAL A 9 -0.73 7.76 3.59
N THR A 10 -0.44 7.20 4.77
CA THR A 10 0.37 7.85 5.82
C THR A 10 1.77 7.25 5.94
N SER A 11 1.93 5.96 5.64
CA SER A 11 3.21 5.29 5.64
C SER A 11 3.25 4.16 4.61
N VAL A 12 4.43 3.89 4.10
CA VAL A 12 4.71 2.75 3.22
C VAL A 12 6.00 2.11 3.70
N GLU A 13 5.93 0.84 4.09
CA GLU A 13 7.07 0.03 4.50
C GLU A 13 7.17 -1.17 3.57
N PHE A 14 8.38 -1.50 3.13
CA PHE A 14 8.64 -2.67 2.31
C PHE A 14 9.42 -3.72 3.11
N GLU A 15 8.79 -4.86 3.35
CA GLU A 15 9.42 -5.98 4.04
C GLU A 15 10.11 -6.90 3.03
N LEU A 16 11.42 -6.74 2.89
CA LEU A 16 12.26 -7.47 1.93
C LEU A 16 12.17 -9.00 2.06
N LYS A 17 12.01 -9.50 3.29
CA LYS A 17 12.02 -10.94 3.59
C LYS A 17 10.78 -11.65 3.04
N GLU A 18 9.62 -11.04 3.22
CA GLU A 18 8.33 -11.56 2.75
C GLU A 18 7.93 -11.00 1.37
N GLN A 19 8.68 -10.01 0.87
CA GLN A 19 8.36 -9.22 -0.32
C GLN A 19 6.96 -8.58 -0.26
N VAL A 20 6.57 -8.09 0.91
CA VAL A 20 5.25 -7.50 1.16
C VAL A 20 5.38 -5.99 1.40
N PHE A 21 4.43 -5.22 0.85
CA PHE A 21 4.23 -3.82 1.20
C PHE A 21 3.24 -3.70 2.35
N ARG A 22 3.64 -3.04 3.43
CA ARG A 22 2.75 -2.62 4.50
C ARG A 22 2.42 -1.15 4.27
N VAL A 23 1.13 -0.83 4.20
CA VAL A 23 0.65 0.52 3.90
C VAL A 23 -0.25 1.00 5.02
N GLY A 24 0.14 2.09 5.68
CA GLY A 24 -0.69 2.78 6.66
C GLY A 24 -1.67 3.71 5.95
N LEU A 25 -2.95 3.63 6.31
CA LEU A 25 -4.04 4.43 5.72
C LEU A 25 -4.70 5.31 6.79
N ASN A 26 -4.93 6.60 6.53
CA ASN A 26 -5.75 7.46 7.41
C ASN A 26 -7.26 7.37 7.09
N GLU A 27 -7.58 6.93 5.89
CA GLU A 27 -8.94 6.83 5.36
C GLU A 27 -9.05 5.56 4.49
N PRO A 28 -10.26 5.00 4.32
CA PRO A 28 -10.45 3.87 3.44
C PRO A 28 -10.09 4.26 2.00
N ILE A 29 -9.09 3.60 1.43
CA ILE A 29 -8.73 3.77 0.02
C ILE A 29 -9.32 2.60 -0.79
N PRO A 30 -9.98 2.86 -1.93
CA PRO A 30 -10.40 1.83 -2.86
C PRO A 30 -9.24 0.92 -3.29
N GLU A 31 -9.45 -0.39 -3.22
CA GLU A 31 -8.45 -1.41 -3.53
C GLU A 31 -7.85 -1.23 -4.94
N GLU A 32 -8.66 -0.81 -5.91
CA GLU A 32 -8.22 -0.54 -7.29
C GLU A 32 -7.14 0.56 -7.37
N LEU A 33 -7.21 1.59 -6.52
CA LEU A 33 -6.20 2.65 -6.49
C LEU A 33 -4.89 2.14 -5.89
N ILE A 34 -4.97 1.33 -4.83
CA ILE A 34 -3.81 0.70 -4.20
C ILE A 34 -3.13 -0.23 -5.22
N ARG A 35 -3.91 -1.05 -5.92
CA ARG A 35 -3.42 -1.96 -6.97
C ARG A 35 -2.67 -1.21 -8.07
N ARG A 36 -3.25 -0.15 -8.62
CA ARG A 36 -2.59 0.69 -9.65
C ARG A 36 -1.30 1.32 -9.16
N ALA A 37 -1.27 1.79 -7.91
CA ALA A 37 -0.06 2.40 -7.35
C ALA A 37 1.06 1.36 -7.12
N VAL A 38 0.71 0.12 -6.81
CA VAL A 38 1.67 -0.99 -6.65
C VAL A 38 2.20 -1.45 -8.00
N GLU A 39 1.31 -1.61 -8.99
CA GLU A 39 1.69 -1.92 -10.37
C GLU A 39 2.63 -0.84 -10.95
N ALA A 40 2.31 0.43 -10.71
CA ALA A 40 3.11 1.58 -11.14
C ALA A 40 4.43 1.78 -10.38
N ALA A 41 4.61 1.11 -9.23
CA ALA A 41 5.87 1.14 -8.45
C ALA A 41 6.93 0.15 -8.99
N GLY A 42 6.60 -0.64 -10.02
CA GLY A 42 7.58 -1.43 -10.77
C GLY A 42 7.44 -2.94 -10.63
N ASN A 43 6.25 -3.49 -10.94
CA ASN A 43 6.01 -4.94 -11.01
C ASN A 43 6.07 -5.69 -9.67
N PHE A 44 5.70 -5.06 -8.56
CA PHE A 44 5.45 -5.80 -7.32
C PHE A 44 4.03 -6.38 -7.32
N LYS A 45 3.86 -7.62 -6.85
CA LYS A 45 2.55 -8.27 -6.78
C LYS A 45 1.94 -7.97 -5.41
N LEU A 46 0.87 -7.17 -5.37
CA LEU A 46 0.15 -6.89 -4.12
C LEU A 46 -0.50 -8.19 -3.62
N SER A 47 -0.04 -8.72 -2.50
CA SER A 47 -0.53 -9.99 -1.94
C SER A 47 -1.56 -9.81 -0.82
N SER A 48 -1.56 -8.67 -0.13
CA SER A 48 -2.51 -8.39 0.95
C SER A 48 -2.58 -6.90 1.28
N VAL A 49 -3.78 -6.40 1.58
CA VAL A 49 -4.02 -5.05 2.14
C VAL A 49 -4.67 -5.25 3.50
N SER A 50 -4.03 -4.75 4.56
CA SER A 50 -4.56 -4.82 5.92
C SER A 50 -4.65 -3.42 6.51
N LYS A 51 -5.80 -3.11 7.11
CA LYS A 51 -6.04 -1.84 7.80
C LYS A 51 -5.32 -1.90 9.15
N ILE A 52 -4.44 -0.94 9.43
CA ILE A 52 -3.86 -0.81 10.76
C ILE A 52 -4.90 -0.09 11.63
N ASP A 53 -5.68 -0.85 12.37
CA ASP A 53 -6.58 -0.30 13.39
C ASP A 53 -5.73 0.09 14.60
N ARG A 54 -5.58 1.40 14.85
CA ARG A 54 -5.04 1.91 16.12
C ARG A 54 -6.21 2.07 17.08
N SER A 55 -6.57 0.98 17.74
CA SER A 55 -7.51 0.94 18.87
C SER A 55 -6.80 0.40 20.10
#